data_AF-A0A7X9C3F5-F1
#
_entry.id   AF-A0A7X9C3F5-F1
#
_cell.length_a   1.000
_cell.length_b   1.000
_cell.length_c   1.000
_cell.angle_alpha   90.00
_cell.angle_beta   90.00
_cell.angle_gamma   90.00
#
_symmetry.space_group_name_H-M   'P 1'
#
loop_
_entity.id
_entity.type
_entity.pdbx_description
1 polymer ?
#
loop_
_entity_poly.entity_id
_entity_poly.type
_entity_poly.pdbx_seq_one_letter_code
_entity_poly.pdbx_strand_id
1 'polypeptide(L)' 'MSKNVWLWNHYATGMADNKGGRHYWFAENLIKKGYKATVFCANTFHSGKEPIDLGDEK' A
#
# COMPACT_ATOMS: atom_id res chain seq x y z
N MET A 1 -22.96 1.40 -5.54
CA MET A 1 -21.66 1.13 -6.17
C MET A 1 -20.54 1.46 -5.19
N SER A 2 -19.57 0.56 -5.00
CA SER A 2 -18.39 0.86 -4.17
C SER A 2 -17.51 1.90 -4.88
N LYS A 3 -17.07 2.94 -4.15
CA LYS A 3 -16.20 3.99 -4.69
C LYS A 3 -14.75 3.53 -4.61
N ASN A 4 -13.98 3.81 -5.67
CA ASN A 4 -12.53 3.59 -5.67
C ASN A 4 -11.83 4.74 -4.92
N VAL A 5 -10.91 4.40 -4.04
CA VAL A 5 -10.05 5.33 -3.30
C VAL A 5 -8.60 4.95 -3.54
N TRP A 6 -7.82 5.87 -4.10
CA TRP A 6 -6.41 5.65 -4.37
C TRP A 6 -5.57 6.48 -3.40
N LEU A 7 -4.67 5.80 -2.70
CA LEU A 7 -3.77 6.39 -1.72
C LEU A 7 -2.36 6.36 -2.30
N TRP A 8 -1.87 7.50 -2.76
CA TRP A 8 -0.53 7.60 -3.35
C TRP A 8 0.46 8.12 -2.32
N ASN A 9 1.44 7.30 -1.97
CA ASN A 9 2.53 7.72 -1.10
C ASN A 9 3.82 6.96 -1.44
N HIS A 10 4.84 7.66 -1.92
CA HIS A 10 6.11 7.03 -2.27
C HIS A 10 6.84 6.42 -1.07
N TYR A 11 6.54 6.83 0.17
CA TYR A 11 7.08 6.22 1.39
C TYR A 11 6.32 4.98 1.86
N ALA A 12 5.26 4.55 1.16
CA ALA A 12 4.47 3.39 1.56
C ALA A 12 5.14 2.04 1.22
N THR A 13 6.35 2.03 0.66
CA THR A 13 7.11 0.81 0.31
C THR A 13 7.24 -0.14 1.49
N GLY A 14 7.60 0.38 2.68
CA GLY A 14 7.70 -0.45 3.88
C GLY A 14 6.37 -1.04 4.34
N MET A 15 5.24 -0.44 3.93
CA MET A 15 3.90 -0.96 4.23
C MET A 15 3.51 -2.13 3.32
N ALA A 16 4.11 -2.23 2.12
CA ALA A 16 3.95 -3.38 1.25
C ALA A 16 4.70 -4.60 1.81
N ASP A 17 5.89 -4.38 2.38
CA ASP A 17 6.71 -5.41 3.02
C ASP A 17 6.14 -5.88 4.37
N ASN A 18 5.92 -4.96 5.32
CA ASN A 18 5.53 -5.32 6.68
C ASN A 18 4.01 -5.43 6.92
N LYS A 19 3.19 -5.15 5.90
CA LYS A 19 1.71 -5.16 5.96
C LYS A 19 1.18 -4.31 7.15
N GLY A 20 1.75 -3.13 7.38
CA GLY A 20 1.41 -2.26 8.51
C GLY A 20 1.61 -0.76 8.26
N GLY A 21 1.26 0.07 9.25
CA GLY A 21 1.40 1.52 9.17
C GLY A 21 0.18 2.25 8.62
N ARG A 22 0.28 3.59 8.57
CA ARG A 22 -0.89 4.48 8.39
C ARG A 22 -1.66 4.24 7.09
N HIS A 23 -0.99 4.07 5.94
CA HIS A 23 -1.71 3.90 4.66
C HIS A 23 -2.31 2.49 4.56
N TYR A 24 -1.61 1.47 5.07
CA TYR A 24 -2.13 0.12 5.15
C TYR A 24 -3.41 0.04 6.00
N TRP A 25 -3.36 0.52 7.25
CA TRP A 25 -4.53 0.48 8.13
C TRP A 25 -5.66 1.37 7.65
N PHE A 26 -5.35 2.52 7.03
CA PHE A 26 -6.38 3.36 6.46
C PHE A 26 -7.08 2.67 5.29
N ALA A 27 -6.33 2.04 4.38
CA ALA A 27 -6.89 1.24 3.30
C ALA A 27 -7.74 0.07 3.83
N GLU A 28 -7.26 -0.62 4.86
CA GLU A 28 -8.00 -1.71 5.52
C GLU A 28 -9.35 -1.22 6.09
N ASN A 29 -9.36 -0.06 6.76
CA ASN A 29 -10.59 0.54 7.29
C ASN A 29 -11.54 1.02 6.18
N LEU A 30 -11.02 1.51 5.05
CA LEU A 30 -11.82 1.83 3.86
C LEU A 30 -12.47 0.58 3.28
N ILE A 31 -11.74 -0.53 3.18
CA ILE A 31 -12.25 -1.82 2.72
C ILE A 31 -13.36 -2.32 3.66
N LYS A 32 -13.14 -2.27 4.98
CA LYS A 32 -14.15 -2.62 6.00
C LYS A 32 -15.43 -1.78 5.90
N LYS A 33 -15.36 -0.56 5.33
CA LYS A 33 -16.50 0.34 5.09
C LYS A 33 -17.12 0.19 3.68
N GLY A 34 -16.67 -0.78 2.89
CA GLY A 34 -17.22 -1.07 1.57
C GLY A 34 -16.63 -0.25 0.42
N TYR A 35 -15.50 0.42 0.62
CA TYR A 35 -14.75 1.09 -0.45
C TYR A 35 -13.74 0.12 -1.09
N LYS A 36 -13.36 0.39 -2.35
CA LYS A 36 -12.22 -0.26 -2.99
C LYS A 36 -10.99 0.62 -2.80
N ALA A 37 -10.08 0.23 -1.92
CA ALA A 37 -8.87 0.99 -1.63
C ALA A 37 -7.64 0.37 -2.30
N THR A 38 -6.80 1.20 -2.91
CA THR A 38 -5.50 0.80 -3.47
C THR A 38 -4.43 1.74 -2.94
N VAL A 39 -3.34 1.20 -2.40
CA VAL A 39 -2.17 1.97 -1.99
C VAL A 39 -1.10 1.85 -3.06
N PHE A 40 -0.61 2.99 -3.54
CA PHE A 40 0.51 3.08 -4.48
C PHE A 40 1.76 3.54 -3.73
N CYS A 41 2.86 2.85 -3.94
CA CYS A 41 4.16 3.15 -3.34
C CYS A 41 5.29 3.12 -4.37
N ALA A 42 6.48 3.56 -3.96
CA ALA A 42 7.68 3.35 -4.76
C ALA A 42 8.05 1.86 -4.72
N ASN A 43 8.72 1.37 -5.77
CA ASN A 43 9.25 0.01 -5.77
C ASN A 43 10.56 -0.10 -4.97
N THR A 44 11.14 1.00 -4.49
CA THR A 44 12.34 1.01 -3.63
C THR A 44 12.06 1.67 -2.29
N PHE A 45 12.85 1.35 -1.27
CA PHE A 45 12.83 2.10 0.00
C PHE A 45 13.44 3.48 -0.19
N HIS A 46 12.99 4.49 0.56
CA HIS A 46 13.58 5.84 0.45
C HIS A 46 15.09 5.89 0.71
N SER A 47 15.58 5.04 1.62
CA SER A 47 16.99 4.92 1.97
C SER A 47 17.78 3.97 1.06
N GLY A 48 17.12 3.28 0.13
CA GLY A 48 17.72 2.23 -0.70
C GLY A 48 17.45 2.43 -2.19
N LYS A 49 18.28 1.82 -3.03
CA LYS A 49 18.07 1.78 -4.48
C LYS A 49 17.57 0.42 -4.97
N GLU A 50 17.69 -0.61 -4.14
CA GLU A 50 17.23 -1.95 -4.49
C GLU A 50 15.69 -2.00 -4.47
N PRO A 51 15.07 -2.55 -5.53
CA PRO A 51 13.65 -2.81 -5.53
C PRO A 51 13.24 -3.80 -4.44
N ILE A 52 12.05 -3.62 -3.89
CA ILE A 52 11.44 -4.63 -3.01
C ILE A 52 10.97 -5.82 -3.84
N ASP A 53 11.16 -7.01 -3.28
CA ASP A 53 10.62 -8.25 -3.81
C ASP A 53 9.37 -8.61 -2.99
N LEU A 54 8.24 -8.77 -3.67
CA LEU A 54 6.97 -9.16 -3.07
C LEU A 54 6.69 -10.67 -3.25
N GLY A 55 7.62 -11.41 -3.86
CA GLY A 55 7.42 -12.79 -4.27
C GLY A 55 6.36 -12.92 -5.37
N ASP A 56 5.91 -14.16 -5.60
CA ASP A 56 4.87 -14.49 -6.58
C ASP A 56 3.43 -14.25 -6.05
N GLU A 57 3.24 -13.57 -4.93
CA GLU A 57 1.91 -13.29 -4.37
C GLU A 57 1.16 -12.29 -5.28
N LYS A 58 0.25 -12.82 -6.12
CA LYS A 58 -0.74 -12.06 -6.90
C LYS A 58 -2.11 -12.02 -6.21
#